data_AF-A0A8X6RZP9-F1
#
_entry.id   AF-A0A8X6RZP9-F1
#
_cell.length_a   1.000
_cell.length_b   1.000
_cell.length_c   1.000
_cell.angle_alpha   90.00
_cell.angle_beta   90.00
_cell.angle_gamma   90.00
#
_symmetry.space_group_name_H-M   'P 1'
#
loop_
_entity.id
_entity.type
_entity.pdbx_description
1 polymer ?
#
loop_
_entity_poly.entity_id
_entity_poly.type
_entity_poly.pdbx_seq_one_letter_code
_entity_poly.pdbx_strand_id
1 'polypeptide(L)'
;MENHLSKLKVQNIYDLESETRGQASSERWRYERSLRLSSSFFKEIACRKNSTPCSKLVMRIVYGRDLCNAAMKYGLANEEIARKQYEREYSTEVKICGLFVDKDKPFCVLHPMDWLVMMWTHRN
;
A
#
# COMPACT_ATOMS: atom_id res chain seq x y z
N MET A 1 27.25 -9.01 -12.12
CA MET A 1 25.85 -8.61 -12.35
C MET A 1 25.41 -7.87 -11.11
N GLU A 2 25.17 -6.57 -11.20
CA GLU A 2 24.75 -5.77 -10.04
C GLU A 2 23.34 -6.25 -9.61
N ASN A 3 23.16 -6.58 -8.33
CA ASN A 3 21.86 -7.03 -7.85
C ASN A 3 20.93 -5.82 -7.72
N HIS A 4 20.12 -5.55 -8.75
CA HIS A 4 19.19 -4.41 -8.77
C HIS A 4 18.24 -4.36 -7.55
N LEU A 5 17.99 -5.50 -6.88
CA LEU A 5 17.16 -5.56 -5.67
C LEU A 5 17.87 -4.98 -4.45
N SER A 6 19.20 -4.91 -4.42
CA SER A 6 19.93 -4.28 -3.31
C SER A 6 19.63 -2.79 -3.22
N LYS A 7 19.32 -2.13 -4.35
CA LYS A 7 18.95 -0.71 -4.42
C LYS A 7 17.57 -0.44 -3.82
N LEU A 8 16.73 -1.46 -3.68
CA LEU A 8 15.38 -1.36 -3.08
C LEU A 8 15.40 -1.55 -1.55
N LYS A 9 16.55 -1.95 -0.98
CA LYS A 9 16.65 -2.18 0.45
C LYS A 9 16.56 -0.86 1.21
N VAL A 10 15.72 -0.86 2.23
CA VAL A 10 15.56 0.24 3.16
C VAL A 10 16.52 -0.02 4.32
N GLN A 11 17.43 0.93 4.58
CA GLN A 11 18.42 0.78 5.65
C GLN A 11 17.77 0.79 7.03
N ASN A 12 16.88 1.75 7.28
CA ASN A 12 16.13 1.87 8.52
C ASN A 12 14.61 1.87 8.23
N ILE A 13 13.96 0.78 8.63
CA ILE A 13 12.51 0.60 8.46
C ILE A 13 11.69 1.50 9.38
N TYR A 14 12.23 1.92 10.52
CA TYR A 14 11.54 2.79 11.47
C TYR A 14 11.50 4.23 10.94
N ASP A 15 12.60 4.71 10.36
CA ASP A 15 12.65 6.03 9.73
C ASP A 15 11.69 6.08 8.55
N LEU A 16 11.72 5.04 7.70
CA LEU A 16 10.77 4.92 6.59
C LEU A 16 9.33 5.00 7.09
N GLU A 17 8.95 4.20 8.08
CA GLU A 17 7.58 4.21 8.61
C GLU A 17 7.21 5.61 9.11
N SER A 18 8.06 6.23 9.93
CA SER A 18 7.78 7.53 10.54
C SER A 18 7.63 8.67 9.52
N GLU A 19 8.53 8.74 8.53
CA GLU A 19 8.54 9.79 7.49
C GLU A 19 7.43 9.61 6.45
N THR A 20 6.85 8.42 6.37
CA THR A 20 5.81 8.08 5.40
C THR A 20 4.41 8.03 5.99
N ARG A 21 4.23 8.36 7.29
CA ARG A 21 2.91 8.47 7.94
C ARG A 21 1.98 9.48 7.27
N GLY A 22 2.53 10.50 6.61
CA GLY A 22 1.76 11.47 5.81
C GLY A 22 1.14 10.90 4.53
N GLN A 23 1.41 9.63 4.21
CA GLN A 23 0.89 8.93 3.03
C GLN A 23 1.05 9.76 1.75
N ALA A 24 -0.02 10.00 0.99
CA ALA A 24 0.01 10.73 -0.28
C ALA A 24 0.59 12.16 -0.17
N SER A 25 0.55 12.79 1.02
CA SER A 25 1.17 14.09 1.25
C SER A 25 2.70 14.01 1.41
N SER A 26 3.24 12.84 1.76
CA SER A 26 4.68 12.62 1.89
C SER A 26 5.31 12.33 0.52
N GLU A 27 6.30 13.12 0.14
CA GLU A 27 7.11 12.87 -1.06
C GLU A 27 7.86 11.55 -0.96
N ARG A 28 8.42 11.26 0.22
CA ARG A 28 9.11 9.99 0.47
C ARG A 28 8.16 8.81 0.31
N TRP A 29 6.92 8.91 0.78
CA TRP A 29 5.92 7.85 0.59
C TRP A 29 5.65 7.61 -0.90
N ARG A 30 5.46 8.68 -1.70
CA ARG A 30 5.23 8.57 -3.16
C ARG A 30 6.42 7.94 -3.87
N TYR A 31 7.64 8.36 -3.52
CA TYR A 31 8.87 7.81 -4.06
C TYR A 31 8.99 6.30 -3.74
N GLU A 32 8.90 5.93 -2.47
CA GLU A 32 9.09 4.55 -2.02
C GLU A 32 7.99 3.61 -2.57
N ARG A 33 6.75 4.10 -2.76
CA ARG A 33 5.70 3.33 -3.44
C ARG A 33 5.95 3.13 -4.92
N SER A 34 6.56 4.09 -5.61
CA SER A 34 6.84 3.96 -7.05
C SER A 34 7.87 2.88 -7.36
N LEU A 35 8.71 2.55 -6.39
CA LEU A 35 9.72 1.50 -6.50
C LEU A 35 9.18 0.08 -6.24
N ARG A 36 7.95 -0.08 -5.75
CA ARG A 36 7.46 -1.33 -5.12
C ARG A 36 6.06 -1.72 -5.54
N LEU A 37 5.79 -3.02 -5.48
CA LEU A 37 4.45 -3.59 -5.61
C LEU A 37 3.68 -3.38 -4.31
N SER A 38 2.59 -2.60 -4.37
CA SER A 38 1.65 -2.47 -3.24
C SER A 38 0.76 -3.70 -3.10
N SER A 39 0.35 -4.00 -1.86
CA SER A 39 -0.57 -5.09 -1.53
C SER A 39 -1.89 -5.06 -2.30
N SER A 40 -2.36 -3.90 -2.73
CA SER A 40 -3.56 -3.77 -3.58
C SER A 40 -3.47 -4.56 -4.91
N PHE A 41 -2.27 -4.84 -5.42
CA PHE A 41 -2.08 -5.66 -6.63
C PHE A 41 -2.01 -7.16 -6.35
N PHE A 42 -1.77 -7.57 -5.10
CA PHE A 42 -1.46 -8.98 -4.79
C PHE A 42 -2.63 -9.91 -5.10
N LYS A 43 -3.87 -9.50 -4.82
CA LYS A 43 -5.05 -10.31 -5.16
C LYS A 43 -5.11 -10.62 -6.65
N GLU A 44 -4.83 -9.62 -7.48
CA GLU A 44 -4.87 -9.77 -8.93
C GLU A 44 -3.69 -10.58 -9.46
N ILE A 45 -2.50 -10.43 -8.87
CA ILE A 45 -1.32 -11.21 -9.22
C ILE A 45 -1.52 -12.68 -8.83
N ALA A 46 -1.94 -12.95 -7.59
CA ALA A 46 -2.07 -14.30 -7.04
C ALA A 46 -3.20 -15.10 -7.69
N CYS A 47 -4.34 -14.46 -7.99
CA CYS A 47 -5.52 -15.13 -8.55
C CYS A 47 -5.57 -15.08 -10.10
N ARG A 48 -4.47 -14.70 -10.77
CA ARG A 48 -4.47 -14.53 -12.22
C ARG A 48 -4.67 -15.86 -12.94
N LYS A 49 -5.58 -15.90 -13.91
CA LYS A 49 -5.75 -17.05 -14.80
C LYS A 49 -4.74 -17.01 -15.95
N ASN A 50 -4.22 -18.17 -16.35
CA ASN A 50 -3.32 -18.29 -17.50
C ASN A 50 -3.95 -17.78 -18.82
N SER A 51 -5.28 -17.89 -18.95
CA SER A 51 -6.03 -17.41 -20.10
C SER A 51 -6.18 -15.88 -20.17
N THR A 52 -5.85 -15.15 -19.10
CA THR A 52 -5.93 -13.68 -19.07
C THR A 52 -4.57 -13.07 -19.40
N PRO A 53 -4.45 -12.26 -20.47
CA PRO A 53 -3.18 -11.61 -20.84
C PRO A 53 -2.62 -10.74 -19.71
N CYS A 54 -1.34 -10.91 -19.39
CA CYS A 54 -0.70 -10.17 -18.30
C CYS A 54 -0.35 -8.71 -18.65
N SER A 55 -0.34 -8.36 -19.94
CA SER A 55 0.14 -7.06 -20.43
C SER A 55 -0.57 -5.87 -19.79
N LYS A 56 -1.90 -5.94 -19.60
CA LYS A 56 -2.68 -4.88 -18.93
C LYS A 56 -2.29 -4.69 -17.47
N LEU A 57 -2.08 -5.78 -16.74
CA LEU A 57 -1.65 -5.75 -15.35
C LEU A 57 -0.24 -5.16 -15.23
N VAL A 58 0.69 -5.61 -16.08
CA VAL A 58 2.07 -5.10 -16.12
C VAL A 58 2.07 -3.61 -16.44
N MET A 59 1.31 -3.15 -17.45
CA MET A 59 1.21 -1.73 -17.77
C MET A 59 0.71 -0.90 -16.59
N ARG A 60 -0.30 -1.38 -15.85
CA ARG A 60 -0.82 -0.65 -14.68
C ARG A 60 0.17 -0.62 -13.51
N ILE A 61 0.95 -1.68 -13.33
CA ILE A 61 2.01 -1.74 -12.31
C ILE A 61 3.16 -0.78 -12.66
N VAL A 62 3.64 -0.82 -13.90
CA VAL A 62 4.86 -0.09 -14.32
C VAL A 62 4.60 1.39 -14.53
N TYR A 63 3.51 1.75 -15.21
CA TYR A 63 3.24 3.14 -15.57
C TYR A 63 2.32 3.84 -14.59
N GLY A 64 1.63 3.08 -13.73
CA GLY A 64 0.61 3.61 -12.84
C GLY A 64 -0.55 4.29 -13.59
N ARG A 65 -1.58 4.64 -12.84
CA ARG A 65 -2.51 5.72 -13.19
C ARG A 65 -2.83 6.43 -11.89
N ASP A 66 -2.90 7.76 -11.95
CA ASP A 66 -3.57 8.53 -10.90
C ASP A 66 -5.06 8.23 -10.96
N LEU A 67 -5.45 7.16 -10.27
CA LEU A 67 -6.84 6.77 -10.10
C LEU A 67 -7.37 7.53 -8.89
N CYS A 68 -8.21 8.53 -9.13
CA CYS A 68 -8.95 9.22 -8.09
C CYS A 68 -10.45 9.07 -8.38
N ASN A 69 -11.02 7.94 -7.97
CA ASN A 69 -12.45 7.68 -8.14
C ASN A 69 -13.27 8.24 -6.95
N ALA A 70 -14.59 8.34 -7.12
CA ALA A 70 -15.47 8.91 -6.10
C ALA A 70 -15.40 8.12 -4.77
N ALA A 71 -15.29 6.79 -4.83
CA ALA A 71 -15.18 5.95 -3.64
C ALA A 71 -13.87 6.20 -2.87
N MET A 72 -12.74 6.42 -3.57
CA MET A 72 -11.46 6.76 -2.97
C MET A 72 -11.50 8.15 -2.31
N LYS A 73 -12.09 9.15 -2.97
CA LYS A 73 -12.29 10.49 -2.38
C LYS A 73 -13.14 10.41 -1.12
N TYR A 74 -14.22 9.64 -1.16
CA TYR A 74 -15.07 9.40 0.00
C TYR A 74 -14.30 8.71 1.12
N GLY A 75 -13.54 7.65 0.81
CA GLY A 75 -12.70 6.97 1.78
C GLY A 75 -11.72 7.91 2.47
N LEU A 76 -10.95 8.68 1.71
CA LEU A 76 -10.00 9.67 2.22
C LEU A 76 -10.66 10.72 3.12
N ALA A 77 -11.83 11.23 2.73
CA ALA A 77 -12.54 12.24 3.51
C ALA A 77 -13.13 11.70 4.84
N ASN A 78 -13.40 10.39 4.92
CA ASN A 78 -14.06 9.77 6.07
C ASN A 78 -13.11 8.91 6.93
N GLU A 79 -11.87 8.68 6.51
CA GLU A 79 -10.91 7.81 7.20
C GLU A 79 -10.67 8.26 8.64
N GLU A 80 -10.48 9.56 8.86
CA GLU A 80 -10.27 10.11 10.22
C GLU A 80 -11.53 9.96 11.10
N ILE A 81 -12.71 10.17 10.52
CA ILE A 81 -13.99 10.03 11.22
C ILE A 81 -14.20 8.58 11.65
N ALA A 82 -13.98 7.63 10.72
CA ALA A 82 -14.09 6.21 10.97
C ALA A 82 -13.10 5.74 12.05
N ARG A 83 -11.85 6.22 12.00
CA ARG A 83 -10.84 5.93 13.03
C ARG A 83 -11.29 6.42 14.40
N LYS A 84 -11.69 7.69 14.53
CA LYS A 84 -12.15 8.26 15.81
C LYS A 84 -13.37 7.54 16.36
N GLN A 85 -14.28 7.11 15.50
CA GLN A 85 -15.45 6.32 15.91
C GLN A 85 -15.04 4.95 16.44
N TYR A 86 -14.13 4.26 15.74
CA TYR A 86 -13.59 2.97 16.18
C TYR A 86 -12.86 3.08 17.53
N GLU A 87 -12.03 4.11 17.71
CA GLU A 87 -11.31 4.34 18.97
C GLU A 87 -12.28 4.49 20.16
N ARG A 88 -13.39 5.21 19.95
CA ARG A 88 -14.45 5.40 20.97
C ARG A 88 -15.20 4.11 21.27
N GLU A 89 -15.62 3.39 20.24
CA GLU A 89 -16.44 2.18 20.38
C GLU A 89 -15.68 1.04 21.06
N TYR A 90 -14.39 0.88 20.75
CA TYR A 90 -13.57 -0.21 21.26
C TYR A 90 -12.60 0.22 22.36
N SER A 91 -12.69 1.47 22.85
CA SER A 91 -11.81 2.03 23.89
C SER A 91 -10.32 1.74 23.65
N THR A 92 -9.89 1.85 22.39
CA THR A 92 -8.55 1.48 21.92
C THR A 92 -7.95 2.65 21.13
N GLU A 93 -6.65 2.87 21.27
CA GLU A 93 -5.93 3.86 20.47
C GLU A 93 -5.53 3.29 19.10
N VAL A 94 -5.89 3.97 18.01
CA VAL A 94 -5.50 3.61 16.65
C VAL A 94 -4.44 4.57 16.14
N LYS A 95 -3.22 4.06 16.03
CA LYS A 95 -2.06 4.83 15.57
C LYS A 95 -1.97 4.85 14.05
N ILE A 96 -1.74 6.04 13.51
CA ILE A 96 -1.39 6.22 12.10
C ILE A 96 0.00 5.63 11.88
N CYS A 97 0.16 4.88 10.80
CA CYS A 97 1.44 4.31 10.42
C CYS A 97 1.75 4.52 8.93
N GLY A 98 3.03 4.52 8.61
CA GLY A 98 3.55 4.67 7.26
C GLY A 98 3.71 3.34 6.52
N LEU A 99 4.66 3.32 5.58
CA LEU A 99 4.99 2.15 4.78
C LEU A 99 5.84 1.15 5.57
N PHE A 100 5.56 -0.13 5.37
CA PHE A 100 6.37 -1.24 5.83
C PHE A 100 6.95 -1.97 4.62
N VAL A 101 8.27 -2.22 4.65
CA VAL A 101 8.99 -2.95 3.60
C VAL A 101 9.62 -4.20 4.20
N ASP A 102 9.39 -5.34 3.55
CA ASP A 102 9.96 -6.63 3.93
C ASP A 102 11.47 -6.64 3.60
N LYS A 103 12.30 -7.06 4.56
CA LYS A 103 13.77 -7.10 4.42
C LYS A 103 14.23 -8.10 3.36
N ASP A 104 13.51 -9.21 3.22
CA ASP A 104 13.79 -10.29 2.28
C ASP A 104 13.13 -10.03 0.92
N LYS A 105 12.03 -9.27 0.91
CA LYS A 105 11.27 -8.89 -0.29
C LYS A 105 11.16 -7.37 -0.42
N PRO A 106 12.27 -6.65 -0.68
CA PRO A 106 12.29 -5.20 -0.70
C PRO A 106 11.50 -4.58 -1.86
N PHE A 107 11.06 -5.39 -2.83
CA PHE A 107 10.18 -4.98 -3.92
C PHE A 107 8.69 -4.97 -3.55
N CYS A 108 8.33 -5.44 -2.34
CA CYS A 108 6.96 -5.42 -1.83
C CYS A 108 6.81 -4.32 -0.77
N VAL A 109 5.66 -3.65 -0.78
CA VAL A 109 5.32 -2.67 0.26
C VAL A 109 3.93 -2.93 0.81
N LEU A 110 3.80 -2.78 2.13
CA LEU A 110 2.55 -2.88 2.87
C LEU A 110 2.21 -1.55 3.51
N HIS A 111 0.93 -1.20 3.49
CA HIS A 111 0.35 -0.13 4.27
C HIS A 111 -0.91 -0.65 4.99
N PRO A 112 -1.17 -0.27 6.25
CA PRO A 112 -2.31 -0.78 7.03
C PRO A 112 -3.68 -0.60 6.36
N MET A 113 -3.88 0.50 5.61
CA MET A 113 -5.13 0.67 4.84
C MET A 113 -5.27 -0.34 3.70
N ASP A 114 -4.15 -0.78 3.11
CA ASP A 114 -4.18 -1.88 2.14
C ASP A 114 -4.49 -3.22 2.83
N TRP A 115 -4.16 -3.37 4.12
CA TRP A 115 -4.53 -4.55 4.90
C TRP A 115 -6.04 -4.59 5.18
N LEU A 116 -6.66 -3.45 5.48
CA LEU A 116 -8.11 -3.35 5.65
C LEU A 116 -8.86 -3.72 4.37
N VAL A 117 -8.38 -3.26 3.21
CA VAL A 117 -8.91 -3.63 1.88
C VAL A 117 -8.71 -5.13 1.61
N MET A 118 -7.53 -5.69 1.93
CA MET A 118 -7.29 -7.14 1.81
C MET A 118 -8.23 -7.97 2.69
N MET A 119 -8.44 -7.57 3.96
CA MET A 119 -9.33 -8.28 4.89
C MET A 119 -10.80 -8.16 4.50
N TRP A 120 -11.25 -7.04 3.93
CA TRP A 120 -12.60 -6.88 3.40
C TRP A 120 -12.86 -7.80 2.19
N THR A 121 -11.86 -7.97 1.31
CA THR A 121 -12.02 -8.81 0.12
C THR A 121 -12.01 -10.32 0.37
N HIS A 122 -11.82 -10.76 1.62
CA HIS A 122 -11.89 -12.16 2.07
C HIS A 122 -13.18 -12.51 2.84
N ARG A 123 -14.15 -11.58 2.96
CA ARG A 123 -15.47 -11.83 3.57
C ARG A 123 -16.62 -11.97 2.54
N ASN A 124 -16.33 -12.34 1.30
CA ASN A 124 -17.33 -12.72 0.30
C ASN A 124 -16.95 -14.05 -0.35
#